data_AF-A0A9Y1BMR9-F1
#
_entry.id   AF-A0A9Y1BMR9-F1
#
_cell.length_a   1.000
_cell.length_b   1.000
_cell.length_c   1.000
_cell.angle_alpha   90.00
_cell.angle_beta   90.00
_cell.angle_gamma   90.00
#
_symmetry.space_group_name_H-M   'P 1'
#
loop_
_entity.id
_entity.type
_entity.pdbx_description
1 polymer ?
#
loop_
_entity_poly.entity_id
_entity_poly.type
_entity_poly.pdbx_seq_one_letter_code
_entity_poly.pdbx_strand_id
1 'polypeptide(L)'
;MNQKATKNMSEEENKMIKKWIYLMLAADNNSSIKGKVRITKEFFLITKQLAPEVFKAAQFYPYHFGPYSTRFAVCVNELIKSNHINILYKSGDYHYELSKKGLVEAKKYLKTIPKKEKQVIDDIKKKSKSQSLKSMLKEIYEKYPKYTVRSVIKADLDTKKVNLDSVEKVDDSSGFVSSDMKHERDIVLKGEAAKRFLEIISK
;
A
#
# COMPACT_ATOMS: atom_id res chain seq x y z
N MET A 1 3.26 -12.92 -29.94
CA MET A 1 3.87 -11.64 -29.50
C MET A 1 5.36 -11.87 -29.21
N ASN A 2 6.24 -10.97 -29.67
CA ASN A 2 7.69 -11.08 -29.57
C ASN A 2 8.19 -10.79 -28.13
N GLN A 3 9.03 -11.65 -27.54
CA GLN A 3 9.58 -11.50 -26.17
C GLN A 3 10.35 -10.19 -25.96
N LYS A 4 10.94 -9.62 -27.03
CA LYS A 4 11.61 -8.32 -26.97
C LYS A 4 10.62 -7.16 -26.78
N ALA A 5 9.46 -7.23 -27.43
CA ALA A 5 8.42 -6.20 -27.33
C ALA A 5 7.74 -6.20 -25.96
N THR A 6 7.50 -7.39 -25.38
CA THR A 6 6.94 -7.51 -24.02
C THR A 6 7.92 -7.03 -22.95
N LYS A 7 9.22 -7.34 -23.09
CA LYS A 7 10.26 -6.84 -22.19
C LYS A 7 10.36 -5.31 -22.22
N ASN A 8 10.44 -4.72 -23.42
CA ASN A 8 10.52 -3.26 -23.57
C ASN A 8 9.27 -2.55 -23.00
N MET A 9 8.08 -3.10 -23.25
CA MET A 9 6.84 -2.55 -22.70
C MET A 9 6.83 -2.57 -21.16
N SER A 10 7.34 -3.65 -20.55
CA SER A 10 7.44 -3.74 -19.09
C SER A 10 8.41 -2.73 -18.48
N GLU A 11 9.47 -2.37 -19.21
CA GLU A 11 10.47 -1.40 -18.77
C GLU A 11 9.92 0.02 -18.77
N GLU A 12 9.17 0.40 -19.82
CA GLU A 12 8.55 1.73 -19.86
C GLU A 12 7.42 1.90 -18.85
N GLU A 13 6.62 0.84 -18.63
CA GLU A 13 5.65 0.82 -17.53
C GLU A 13 6.31 1.02 -16.17
N ASN A 14 7.43 0.34 -15.91
CA ASN A 14 8.18 0.50 -14.66
C ASN A 14 8.77 1.90 -14.54
N LYS A 15 9.24 2.50 -15.63
CA LYS A 15 9.72 3.89 -15.67
C LYS A 15 8.60 4.89 -15.34
N MET A 16 7.39 4.68 -15.88
CA MET A 16 6.21 5.49 -15.53
C MET A 16 5.87 5.37 -14.05
N ILE A 17 5.83 4.16 -13.50
CA ILE A 17 5.57 3.92 -12.07
C ILE A 17 6.61 4.66 -11.22
N LYS A 18 7.91 4.52 -11.53
CA LYS A 18 9.00 5.20 -10.81
C LYS A 18 8.87 6.72 -10.85
N LYS A 19 8.56 7.31 -12.02
CA LYS A 19 8.28 8.76 -12.15
C LYS A 19 7.23 9.22 -11.14
N TRP A 20 6.12 8.49 -11.02
CA TRP A 20 5.06 8.85 -10.07
C TRP A 20 5.43 8.57 -8.60
N ILE A 21 6.29 7.60 -8.32
CA ILE A 21 6.87 7.40 -6.98
C ILE A 21 7.69 8.63 -6.57
N TYR A 22 8.53 9.16 -7.46
CA TYR A 22 9.29 10.38 -7.19
C TYR A 22 8.39 11.58 -6.91
N LEU A 23 7.37 11.79 -7.74
CA LEU A 23 6.43 12.90 -7.57
C LEU A 23 5.68 12.81 -6.23
N MET A 24 5.18 11.63 -5.88
CA MET A 24 4.51 11.37 -4.61
C MET A 24 5.42 11.61 -3.40
N LEU A 25 6.65 11.08 -3.43
CA LEU A 25 7.57 11.25 -2.30
C LEU A 25 8.11 12.68 -2.20
N ALA A 26 8.18 13.44 -3.29
CA ALA A 26 8.61 14.84 -3.27
C ALA A 26 7.52 15.84 -2.84
N ALA A 27 6.25 15.44 -2.91
CA ALA A 27 5.12 16.25 -2.48
C ALA A 27 5.18 16.60 -0.98
N ASP A 28 4.40 17.59 -0.57
CA ASP A 28 4.33 18.11 0.81
C ASP A 28 5.74 18.40 1.38
N ASN A 29 6.53 19.18 0.62
CA ASN A 29 7.90 19.56 0.96
C ASN A 29 8.82 18.35 1.25
N ASN A 30 8.71 17.29 0.45
CA ASN A 30 9.44 16.04 0.61
C ASN A 30 9.21 15.35 1.98
N SER A 31 8.03 15.53 2.59
CA SER A 31 7.73 14.87 3.85
C SER A 31 7.76 13.34 3.71
N SER A 32 8.22 12.64 4.74
CA SER A 32 8.28 11.17 4.71
C SER A 32 6.89 10.54 4.80
N ILE A 33 6.73 9.38 4.18
CA ILE A 33 5.51 8.56 4.31
C ILE A 33 5.74 7.48 5.37
N LYS A 34 4.92 7.49 6.42
CA LYS A 34 4.97 6.52 7.53
C LYS A 34 4.23 5.22 7.18
N GLY A 35 4.97 4.12 7.06
CA GLY A 35 4.47 2.76 6.98
C GLY A 35 4.26 2.22 5.57
N LYS A 36 4.52 0.91 5.40
CA LYS A 36 4.40 0.15 4.14
C LYS A 36 3.00 0.18 3.53
N VAL A 37 1.97 0.12 4.38
CA VAL A 37 0.58 0.16 3.91
C VAL A 37 0.29 1.54 3.33
N ARG A 38 0.66 2.60 4.06
CA ARG A 38 0.35 3.98 3.69
C ARG A 38 0.98 4.38 2.35
N ILE A 39 2.26 4.09 2.13
CA ILE A 39 2.93 4.42 0.86
C ILE A 39 2.22 3.76 -0.34
N THR A 40 1.72 2.53 -0.17
CA THR A 40 0.95 1.85 -1.22
C THR A 40 -0.40 2.51 -1.45
N LYS A 41 -1.09 2.94 -0.38
CA LYS A 41 -2.42 3.57 -0.48
C LYS A 41 -2.36 4.98 -1.04
N GLU A 42 -1.34 5.75 -0.70
CA GLU A 42 -1.10 7.06 -1.31
C GLU A 42 -0.87 6.90 -2.81
N PHE A 43 -0.01 5.97 -3.23
CA PHE A 43 0.24 5.72 -4.64
C PHE A 43 -1.02 5.27 -5.39
N PHE A 44 -1.84 4.40 -4.77
CA PHE A 44 -3.13 3.99 -5.31
C PHE A 44 -4.06 5.19 -5.53
N LEU A 45 -4.25 6.04 -4.52
CA LEU A 45 -5.16 7.19 -4.60
C LEU A 45 -4.70 8.19 -5.66
N ILE A 46 -3.41 8.52 -5.70
CA ILE A 46 -2.82 9.45 -6.66
C ILE A 46 -3.02 8.93 -8.09
N THR A 47 -2.57 7.71 -8.38
CA THR A 47 -2.62 7.17 -9.74
C THR A 47 -4.06 6.93 -10.20
N LYS A 48 -4.95 6.53 -9.29
CA LYS A 48 -6.37 6.34 -9.60
C LYS A 48 -7.06 7.65 -10.02
N GLN A 49 -6.63 8.79 -9.49
CA GLN A 49 -7.23 10.09 -9.75
C GLN A 49 -6.55 10.86 -10.90
N LEU A 50 -5.22 10.75 -11.04
CA LEU A 50 -4.44 11.62 -11.92
C LEU A 50 -3.77 10.91 -13.09
N ALA A 51 -3.56 9.59 -13.01
CA ALA A 51 -2.70 8.88 -13.96
C ALA A 51 -3.27 7.50 -14.32
N PRO A 52 -4.39 7.43 -15.07
CA PRO A 52 -5.05 6.16 -15.40
C PRO A 52 -4.13 5.14 -16.08
N GLU A 53 -3.19 5.60 -16.92
CA GLU A 53 -2.17 4.79 -17.57
C GLU A 53 -1.20 4.17 -16.58
N VAL A 54 -0.77 4.93 -15.57
CA VAL A 54 0.12 4.43 -14.50
C VAL A 54 -0.65 3.52 -13.55
N PHE A 55 -1.91 3.83 -13.27
CA PHE A 55 -2.80 2.96 -12.52
C PHE A 55 -2.93 1.58 -13.20
N LYS A 56 -3.12 1.57 -14.53
CA LYS A 56 -3.19 0.35 -15.34
C LYS A 56 -1.85 -0.40 -15.32
N ALA A 57 -0.73 0.29 -15.53
CA ALA A 57 0.62 -0.28 -15.51
C ALA A 57 0.96 -0.88 -14.14
N ALA A 58 0.50 -0.25 -13.04
CA ALA A 58 0.72 -0.74 -11.68
C ALA A 58 -0.07 -2.03 -11.38
N GLN A 59 -1.11 -2.36 -12.14
CA GLN A 59 -1.87 -3.62 -11.99
C GLN A 59 -2.36 -3.86 -10.55
N PHE A 60 -3.05 -2.88 -9.96
CA PHE A 60 -3.59 -3.02 -8.61
C PHE A 60 -4.63 -4.14 -8.52
N TYR A 61 -4.54 -4.94 -7.46
CA TYR A 61 -5.48 -6.03 -7.16
C TYR A 61 -5.92 -6.03 -5.68
N PRO A 62 -7.06 -6.65 -5.33
CA PRO A 62 -7.55 -6.74 -3.95
C PRO A 62 -6.62 -7.58 -3.06
N TYR A 63 -6.31 -7.11 -1.86
CA TYR A 63 -5.43 -7.80 -0.90
C TYR A 63 -5.84 -7.53 0.56
N HIS A 64 -5.08 -8.04 1.53
CA HIS A 64 -5.40 -8.01 2.97
C HIS A 64 -5.76 -6.62 3.54
N PHE A 65 -5.23 -5.56 2.95
CA PHE A 65 -5.49 -4.18 3.37
C PHE A 65 -6.08 -3.33 2.24
N GLY A 66 -6.79 -3.94 1.30
CA GLY A 66 -7.33 -3.28 0.12
C GLY A 66 -6.38 -3.35 -1.09
N PRO A 67 -6.32 -2.32 -1.95
CA PRO A 67 -5.58 -2.38 -3.21
C PRO A 67 -4.07 -2.52 -3.00
N TYR A 68 -3.46 -3.50 -3.65
CA TYR A 68 -2.02 -3.75 -3.62
C TYR A 68 -1.46 -3.93 -5.03
N SER A 69 -0.19 -3.63 -5.22
CA SER A 69 0.50 -3.77 -6.49
C SER A 69 1.91 -4.32 -6.26
N THR A 70 2.17 -5.52 -6.80
CA THR A 70 3.52 -6.11 -6.81
C THR A 70 4.48 -5.29 -7.64
N ARG A 71 4.03 -4.72 -8.77
CA ARG A 71 4.88 -3.90 -9.65
C ARG A 71 5.32 -2.60 -8.97
N PHE A 72 4.42 -1.94 -8.25
CA PHE A 72 4.76 -0.81 -7.40
C PHE A 72 5.80 -1.21 -6.33
N ALA A 73 5.57 -2.31 -5.62
CA ALA A 73 6.50 -2.78 -4.58
C ALA A 73 7.90 -3.09 -5.16
N VAL A 74 7.97 -3.71 -6.35
CA VAL A 74 9.23 -3.94 -7.08
C VAL A 74 9.91 -2.61 -7.42
N CYS A 75 9.18 -1.64 -7.98
CA CYS A 75 9.74 -0.33 -8.31
C CYS A 75 10.26 0.42 -7.08
N VAL A 76 9.53 0.39 -5.96
CA VAL A 76 9.99 0.98 -4.68
C VAL A 76 11.27 0.29 -4.22
N ASN A 77 11.32 -1.04 -4.23
CA ASN A 77 12.52 -1.80 -3.84
C ASN A 77 13.73 -1.51 -4.72
N GLU A 78 13.54 -1.35 -6.04
CA GLU A 78 14.61 -0.96 -6.96
C GLU A 78 15.13 0.45 -6.66
N LEU A 79 14.23 1.40 -6.35
CA LEU A 79 14.61 2.76 -5.96
C LEU A 79 15.34 2.81 -4.61
N ILE A 80 14.99 1.93 -3.67
CA ILE A 80 15.75 1.74 -2.42
C ILE A 80 17.14 1.19 -2.71
N LYS A 81 17.24 0.07 -3.45
CA LYS A 81 18.52 -0.58 -3.80
C LYS A 81 19.46 0.35 -4.56
N SER A 82 18.92 1.24 -5.38
CA SER A 82 19.69 2.22 -6.17
C SER A 82 19.94 3.55 -5.45
N ASN A 83 19.65 3.61 -4.13
CA ASN A 83 19.86 4.74 -3.24
C ASN A 83 19.11 6.02 -3.63
N HIS A 84 17.90 5.89 -4.17
CA HIS A 84 16.99 7.01 -4.45
C HIS A 84 15.96 7.23 -3.34
N ILE A 85 15.66 6.19 -2.57
CA ILE A 85 14.74 6.24 -1.42
C ILE A 85 15.50 5.77 -0.17
N ASN A 86 15.42 6.56 0.89
CA ASN A 86 15.85 6.16 2.22
C ASN A 86 14.67 5.54 2.98
N ILE A 87 14.95 4.50 3.76
CA ILE A 87 14.03 4.00 4.78
C ILE A 87 14.64 4.32 6.14
N LEU A 88 13.94 5.15 6.91
CA LEU A 88 14.33 5.48 8.28
C LEU A 88 13.39 4.78 9.26
N TYR A 89 13.92 4.14 10.29
CA TYR A 89 13.10 3.62 11.37
C TYR A 89 12.97 4.66 12.48
N LYS A 90 11.77 5.18 12.71
CA LYS A 90 11.49 6.24 13.69
C LYS A 90 10.13 5.99 14.33
N SER A 91 10.03 6.21 15.65
CA SER A 91 8.77 6.07 16.40
C SER A 91 8.05 4.74 16.17
N GLY A 92 8.82 3.64 16.10
CA GLY A 92 8.30 2.28 15.92
C GLY A 92 7.84 1.92 14.50
N ASP A 93 8.12 2.75 13.49
CA ASP A 93 7.67 2.51 12.12
C ASP A 93 8.73 2.88 11.07
N TYR A 94 8.52 2.41 9.84
CA TYR A 94 9.35 2.74 8.68
C TYR A 94 8.85 4.01 8.00
N HIS A 95 9.77 4.93 7.74
CA HIS A 95 9.54 6.18 7.04
C HIS A 95 10.26 6.17 5.69
N TYR A 96 9.49 6.36 4.62
CA TYR A 96 10.01 6.41 3.25
C TYR A 96 10.18 7.87 2.83
N GLU A 97 11.40 8.23 2.42
CA GLU A 97 11.72 9.58 1.95
C GLU A 97 12.71 9.52 0.78
N LEU A 98 12.74 10.56 -0.05
CA LEU A 98 13.74 10.65 -1.11
C LEU A 98 15.12 10.92 -0.51
N SER A 99 16.14 10.20 -0.99
CA SER A 99 17.53 10.54 -0.74
C SER A 99 17.91 11.83 -1.51
N LYS A 100 19.12 12.36 -1.27
CA LYS A 100 19.66 13.47 -2.09
C LYS A 100 19.61 13.15 -3.60
N LYS A 101 19.97 11.92 -3.98
CA LYS A 101 19.93 11.43 -5.36
C LYS A 101 18.49 11.37 -5.89
N GLY A 102 17.56 10.85 -5.08
CA GLY A 102 16.15 10.80 -5.43
C GLY A 102 15.53 12.19 -5.60
N LEU A 103 15.94 13.17 -4.80
CA LEU A 103 15.50 14.56 -4.93
C LEU A 103 15.98 15.22 -6.24
N VAL A 104 17.21 14.95 -6.66
CA VAL A 104 17.73 15.42 -7.95
C VAL A 104 16.87 14.88 -9.10
N GLU A 105 16.50 13.60 -9.04
CA GLU A 105 15.65 12.97 -10.05
C GLU A 105 14.22 13.52 -10.01
N ALA A 106 13.62 13.64 -8.82
CA ALA A 106 12.28 14.18 -8.64
C ALA A 106 12.15 15.63 -9.15
N LYS A 107 13.19 16.46 -8.97
CA LYS A 107 13.23 17.84 -9.49
C LYS A 107 13.05 17.89 -11.02
N LYS A 108 13.47 16.88 -11.77
CA LYS A 108 13.25 16.82 -13.23
C LYS A 108 11.76 16.70 -13.56
N TYR A 109 11.05 15.84 -12.84
CA TYR A 109 9.61 15.64 -13.03
C TYR A 109 8.77 16.79 -12.47
N LEU A 110 9.17 17.37 -11.33
CA LEU A 110 8.47 18.52 -10.73
C LEU A 110 8.48 19.77 -11.63
N LYS A 111 9.48 19.93 -12.50
CA LYS A 111 9.54 21.03 -13.48
C LYS A 111 8.53 20.89 -14.62
N THR A 112 8.07 19.68 -14.89
CA THR A 112 7.27 19.37 -16.10
C THR A 112 5.83 19.01 -15.76
N ILE A 113 5.54 18.62 -14.52
CA ILE A 113 4.17 18.29 -14.10
C ILE A 113 3.28 19.54 -14.04
N PRO A 114 2.03 19.49 -14.51
CA PRO A 114 1.08 20.59 -14.36
C PRO A 114 0.87 21.00 -12.90
N LYS A 115 0.74 22.31 -12.64
CA LYS A 115 0.54 22.86 -11.29
C LYS A 115 -0.68 22.24 -10.59
N LYS A 116 -1.77 22.00 -11.32
CA LYS A 116 -2.99 21.37 -10.81
C LYS A 116 -2.74 19.94 -10.34
N GLU A 117 -2.01 19.14 -11.10
CA GLU A 117 -1.65 17.78 -10.71
C GLU A 117 -0.74 17.78 -9.47
N LYS A 118 0.27 18.65 -9.46
CA LYS A 118 1.14 18.83 -8.28
C LYS A 118 0.32 19.13 -7.02
N GLN A 119 -0.65 20.04 -7.11
CA GLN A 119 -1.52 20.40 -5.99
C GLN A 119 -2.35 19.21 -5.50
N VAL A 120 -2.93 18.42 -6.41
CA VAL A 120 -3.69 17.22 -6.02
C VAL A 120 -2.80 16.18 -5.32
N ILE A 121 -1.55 15.99 -5.78
CA ILE A 121 -0.59 15.10 -5.10
C ILE A 121 -0.29 15.62 -3.68
N ASP A 122 -0.05 16.92 -3.53
CA ASP A 122 0.18 17.57 -2.23
C ASP A 122 -1.03 17.38 -1.29
N ASP A 123 -2.25 17.57 -1.80
CA ASP A 123 -3.49 17.45 -1.02
C ASP A 123 -3.71 16.01 -0.55
N ILE A 124 -3.51 15.02 -1.43
CA ILE A 124 -3.62 13.60 -1.06
C ILE A 124 -2.59 13.25 0.02
N LYS A 125 -1.35 13.72 -0.12
CA LYS A 125 -0.29 13.44 0.85
C LYS A 125 -0.56 14.09 2.21
N LYS A 126 -0.98 15.36 2.23
CA LYS A 126 -1.38 16.06 3.47
C LYS A 126 -2.54 15.36 4.15
N LYS A 127 -3.58 14.98 3.40
CA LYS A 127 -4.73 14.23 3.92
C LYS A 127 -4.29 12.88 4.48
N SER A 128 -3.43 12.15 3.77
CA SER A 128 -2.88 10.88 4.26
C SER A 128 -2.15 11.09 5.59
N LYS A 129 -1.26 12.08 5.67
CA LYS A 129 -0.48 12.38 6.86
C LYS A 129 -1.33 12.76 8.07
N SER A 130 -2.42 13.52 7.87
CA SER A 130 -3.29 13.98 8.96
C SER A 130 -4.28 12.92 9.46
N GLN A 131 -4.63 11.94 8.63
CA GLN A 131 -5.60 10.90 8.99
C GLN A 131 -4.96 9.62 9.52
N SER A 132 -5.67 8.93 10.41
CA SER A 132 -5.28 7.59 10.86
C SER A 132 -5.29 6.59 9.69
N LEU A 133 -4.44 5.56 9.79
CA LEU A 133 -4.40 4.51 8.77
C LEU A 133 -5.77 3.84 8.60
N LYS A 134 -6.49 3.63 9.71
CA LYS A 134 -7.85 3.08 9.71
C LYS A 134 -8.83 3.94 8.92
N SER A 135 -8.80 5.27 9.12
CA SER A 135 -9.64 6.20 8.37
C SER A 135 -9.35 6.14 6.86
N MET A 136 -8.07 6.14 6.51
CA MET A 136 -7.63 6.05 5.10
C MET A 136 -8.13 4.78 4.43
N LEU A 137 -8.05 3.64 5.13
CA LEU A 137 -8.52 2.36 4.61
C LEU A 137 -10.05 2.34 4.48
N LYS A 138 -10.78 2.87 5.47
CA LYS A 138 -12.24 3.00 5.41
C LYS A 138 -12.68 3.78 4.16
N GLU A 139 -12.08 4.95 3.92
CA GLU A 139 -12.38 5.78 2.73
C GLU A 139 -12.13 5.01 1.42
N ILE A 140 -11.00 4.30 1.32
CA ILE A 140 -10.69 3.49 0.15
C ILE A 140 -11.72 2.37 -0.04
N TYR A 141 -12.21 1.79 1.06
CA TYR A 141 -13.14 0.68 1.01
C TYR A 141 -14.53 1.11 0.57
N GLU A 142 -14.99 2.27 1.06
CA GLU A 142 -16.25 2.89 0.66
C GLU A 142 -16.22 3.33 -0.81
N LYS A 143 -15.13 3.97 -1.24
CA LYS A 143 -15.01 4.51 -2.60
C LYS A 143 -14.68 3.46 -3.65
N TYR A 144 -13.98 2.38 -3.28
CA TYR A 144 -13.52 1.36 -4.21
C TYR A 144 -13.75 -0.07 -3.69
N PRO A 145 -15.02 -0.48 -3.50
CA PRO A 145 -15.39 -1.75 -2.87
C PRO A 145 -14.80 -2.98 -3.57
N LYS A 146 -14.55 -2.92 -4.89
CA LYS A 146 -13.93 -4.02 -5.63
C LYS A 146 -12.53 -4.41 -5.15
N TYR A 147 -11.82 -3.52 -4.45
CA TYR A 147 -10.49 -3.82 -3.89
C TYR A 147 -10.54 -4.36 -2.45
N THR A 148 -11.73 -4.57 -1.88
CA THR A 148 -11.90 -4.93 -0.45
C THR A 148 -12.28 -6.38 -0.21
N VAL A 149 -12.47 -7.16 -1.29
CA VAL A 149 -12.97 -8.54 -1.24
C VAL A 149 -12.06 -9.47 -0.43
N ARG A 150 -10.76 -9.17 -0.35
CA ARG A 150 -9.77 -9.94 0.41
C ARG A 150 -9.25 -9.18 1.65
N SER A 151 -9.89 -8.07 2.01
CA SER A 151 -9.43 -7.24 3.12
C SER A 151 -9.79 -7.88 4.44
N VAL A 152 -8.80 -8.22 5.26
CA VAL A 152 -8.99 -8.78 6.62
C VAL A 152 -9.78 -7.81 7.49
N ILE A 153 -9.58 -6.50 7.29
CA ILE A 153 -10.26 -5.43 8.02
C ILE A 153 -11.74 -5.28 7.62
N LYS A 154 -12.16 -5.75 6.43
CA LYS A 154 -13.56 -5.65 6.02
C LYS A 154 -14.45 -6.48 6.95
N ALA A 155 -14.00 -7.68 7.32
CA ALA A 155 -14.68 -8.53 8.28
C ALA A 155 -14.89 -7.81 9.63
N ASP A 156 -13.88 -7.09 10.14
CA ASP A 156 -13.97 -6.35 11.41
C ASP A 156 -14.84 -5.08 11.36
N LEU A 157 -14.93 -4.43 10.20
CA LEU A 157 -15.82 -3.28 10.00
C LEU A 157 -17.29 -3.71 9.91
N ASP A 158 -17.54 -4.89 9.34
CA ASP A 158 -18.87 -5.47 9.20
C ASP A 158 -19.34 -6.14 10.50
N THR A 159 -18.46 -6.79 11.28
CA THR A 159 -18.83 -7.40 12.58
C THR A 159 -19.18 -6.37 13.65
N LYS A 160 -18.66 -5.14 13.59
CA LYS A 160 -19.13 -4.07 14.49
C LYS A 160 -20.58 -3.61 14.24
N LYS A 161 -21.23 -4.08 13.17
CA LYS A 161 -22.68 -3.90 12.96
C LYS A 161 -23.51 -5.09 13.43
N VAL A 162 -22.92 -6.20 13.87
CA VAL A 162 -23.64 -7.40 14.29
C VAL A 162 -23.24 -7.77 15.71
N ASN A 163 -24.10 -7.40 16.67
CA ASN A 163 -24.24 -7.88 18.04
C ASN A 163 -22.99 -8.28 18.85
N LEU A 164 -22.77 -7.52 19.94
CA LEU A 164 -21.84 -7.81 21.04
C LEU A 164 -22.36 -8.84 22.05
N ASP A 165 -23.49 -9.52 21.79
CA ASP A 165 -24.21 -10.30 22.82
C ASP A 165 -24.26 -11.82 22.60
N SER A 166 -23.51 -12.41 21.67
CA SER A 166 -23.65 -13.84 21.41
C SER A 166 -22.39 -14.53 20.89
N VAL A 167 -21.44 -14.84 21.80
CA VAL A 167 -20.61 -16.05 21.65
C VAL A 167 -20.38 -16.65 23.04
N GLU A 168 -21.22 -17.61 23.39
CA GLU A 168 -20.98 -18.57 24.47
C GLU A 168 -19.79 -19.48 24.14
N LYS A 169 -19.12 -19.92 25.21
CA LYS A 169 -17.96 -20.81 25.22
C LYS A 169 -18.30 -22.19 24.63
N VAL A 170 -17.39 -22.74 23.84
CA VAL A 170 -17.29 -24.20 23.66
C VAL A 170 -15.84 -24.61 23.86
N ASP A 171 -15.68 -25.55 24.78
CA ASP A 171 -14.43 -26.19 25.18
C ASP A 171 -14.25 -27.53 24.42
N ASP A 172 -13.05 -28.10 24.61
CA ASP A 172 -12.73 -29.52 24.48
C ASP A 172 -12.21 -30.11 23.14
N SER A 173 -11.70 -31.34 23.26
CA SER A 173 -10.34 -31.79 22.90
C SER A 173 -10.28 -32.92 21.84
N SER A 174 -9.05 -33.30 21.42
CA SER A 174 -8.63 -34.44 20.55
C SER A 174 -8.81 -34.26 19.02
N GLY A 175 -7.99 -34.73 18.07
CA GLY A 175 -6.74 -35.52 17.99
C GLY A 175 -6.48 -35.95 16.52
N PHE A 176 -5.21 -36.16 16.13
CA PHE A 176 -4.69 -36.85 14.92
C PHE A 176 -4.41 -36.08 13.60
N VAL A 177 -3.44 -36.60 12.83
CA VAL A 177 -2.46 -35.93 11.92
C VAL A 177 -2.78 -36.06 10.42
N SER A 178 -2.49 -35.04 9.59
CA SER A 178 -2.22 -35.18 8.14
C SER A 178 -1.69 -33.86 7.51
N SER A 179 -1.30 -33.89 6.24
CA SER A 179 -0.59 -32.90 5.38
C SER A 179 -1.06 -31.44 5.35
N ASP A 180 -1.99 -31.06 6.22
CA ASP A 180 -2.61 -29.74 6.35
C ASP A 180 -1.69 -28.68 7.00
N MET A 181 -0.57 -29.08 7.60
CA MET A 181 0.35 -28.16 8.30
C MET A 181 0.96 -27.05 7.42
N LYS A 182 0.99 -27.15 6.08
CA LYS A 182 1.41 -26.02 5.22
C LYS A 182 0.29 -25.01 5.01
N HIS A 183 -0.95 -25.47 4.87
CA HIS A 183 -2.12 -24.60 4.76
C HIS A 183 -2.45 -23.97 6.12
N GLU A 184 -2.36 -24.74 7.19
CA GLU A 184 -2.53 -24.27 8.56
C GLU A 184 -1.42 -23.32 8.98
N ARG A 185 -0.14 -23.55 8.64
CA ARG A 185 0.92 -22.56 8.90
C ARG A 185 0.68 -21.26 8.14
N ASP A 186 0.19 -21.30 6.90
CA ASP A 186 -0.17 -20.08 6.16
C ASP A 186 -1.40 -19.38 6.75
N ILE A 187 -2.38 -20.12 7.26
CA ILE A 187 -3.56 -19.58 7.94
C ILE A 187 -3.18 -19.00 9.31
N VAL A 188 -2.31 -19.68 10.07
CA VAL A 188 -1.77 -19.24 11.36
C VAL A 188 -0.88 -18.02 11.17
N LEU A 189 -0.01 -17.98 10.15
CA LEU A 189 0.79 -16.79 9.82
C LEU A 189 -0.08 -15.61 9.35
N LYS A 190 -1.16 -15.85 8.60
CA LYS A 190 -2.15 -14.83 8.22
C LYS A 190 -2.93 -14.34 9.45
N GLY A 191 -3.29 -15.25 10.35
CA GLY A 191 -3.96 -14.98 11.62
C GLY A 191 -3.08 -14.18 12.58
N GLU A 192 -1.81 -14.55 12.74
CA GLU A 192 -0.83 -13.85 13.56
C GLU A 192 -0.47 -12.47 13.00
N ALA A 193 -0.36 -12.33 11.67
CA ALA A 193 -0.14 -11.03 11.03
C ALA A 193 -1.37 -10.11 11.21
N ALA A 194 -2.58 -10.66 11.13
CA ALA A 194 -3.81 -9.94 11.44
C ALA A 194 -3.89 -9.56 12.92
N LYS A 195 -3.55 -10.49 13.83
CA LYS A 195 -3.59 -10.30 15.28
C LYS A 195 -2.55 -9.29 15.77
N ARG A 196 -1.30 -9.37 15.28
CA ARG A 196 -0.27 -8.34 15.54
C ARG A 196 -0.65 -6.98 14.98
N PHE A 197 -1.35 -6.93 13.85
CA PHE A 197 -1.88 -5.66 13.32
C PHE A 197 -3.03 -5.12 14.17
N LEU A 198 -3.93 -5.98 14.67
CA LEU A 198 -4.98 -5.63 15.62
C LEU A 198 -4.41 -5.04 16.92
N GLU A 199 -3.33 -5.62 17.45
CA GLU A 199 -2.60 -5.09 18.61
C GLU A 199 -1.91 -3.75 18.35
N ILE A 200 -1.51 -3.48 17.11
CA ILE A 200 -0.90 -2.21 16.69
C ILE A 200 -1.96 -1.10 16.52
N ILE A 201 -3.20 -1.45 16.14
CA ILE A 201 -4.30 -0.47 15.96
C ILE A 201 -5.18 -0.28 17.20
N SER A 202 -4.98 -1.06 18.26
CA SER A 202 -5.69 -0.96 19.54
C SER A 202 -4.95 -0.15 20.62
N LYS A 203 -3.79 0.42 20.29
CA LYS A 203 -3.04 1.38 21.11
C LYS A 203 -3.09 2.77 20.50
#